data_AF-A0A4S8Q3B8-F1
#
_entry.id   AF-A0A4S8Q3B8-F1
#
_cell.length_a   1.000
_cell.length_b   1.000
_cell.length_c   1.000
_cell.angle_alpha   90.00
_cell.angle_beta   90.00
_cell.angle_gamma   90.00
#
_symmetry.space_group_name_H-M   'P 1'
#
loop_
_entity.id
_entity.type
_entity.pdbx_description
1 polymer ?
#
loop_
_entity_poly.entity_id
_entity_poly.type
_entity_poly.pdbx_seq_one_letter_code
_entity_poly.pdbx_strand_id
1 'polypeptide(L)'
;MWFTGAVVVDGENGPGTLGNRLNWLRAGVLGANDGIVSTAGIVIGVAGATTDRVTILVSGLAGLVAGALSMAGGEYTSVHTQRDTEASLVDAERRELAEDPGAAEEELARNYAAKGLSESTARAVARELSQGDPLRAHAELEFGLDPEELTNPWQAALSSFVSFTCGALLPLLTIGFLPPDVRVIGCALAVVAALAITGYTSARLGGTRTLPAMLRIMGVGVATMAVTYTVGTAFGVATG
;
A
#
# COMPACT_ATOMS: atom_id res chain seq x y z
N MET A 1 2.88 13.47 4.49
CA MET A 1 2.70 13.21 5.93
C MET A 1 1.27 12.74 6.18
N TRP A 2 0.89 11.57 5.65
CA TRP A 2 -0.47 11.03 5.77
C TRP A 2 -0.34 9.52 6.01
N PHE A 3 -1.15 8.98 6.95
CA PHE A 3 -1.15 7.61 7.48
C PHE A 3 -0.27 7.35 8.72
N THR A 4 -0.65 7.95 9.84
CA THR A 4 -0.44 7.36 11.17
C THR A 4 -1.80 7.24 11.86
N GLY A 5 -2.44 6.09 11.68
CA GLY A 5 -3.63 5.70 12.42
C GLY A 5 -3.45 4.25 12.81
N ALA A 6 -3.04 4.01 14.05
CA ALA A 6 -2.87 2.67 14.59
C ALA A 6 -4.21 1.92 14.50
N VAL A 7 -4.23 0.84 13.72
CA VAL A 7 -5.33 -0.11 13.67
C VAL A 7 -5.13 -1.06 14.84
N VAL A 8 -6.02 -1.01 15.82
CA VAL A 8 -6.12 -2.00 16.90
C VAL A 8 -7.24 -2.96 16.53
N VAL A 9 -6.92 -4.23 16.21
CA VAL A 9 -7.91 -5.31 16.09
C VAL A 9 -7.30 -6.63 16.57
N ASP A 10 -8.10 -7.37 17.34
CA ASP A 10 -7.84 -8.61 18.07
C ASP A 10 -7.18 -9.74 17.27
N GLY A 11 -6.36 -10.51 17.99
CA GLY A 11 -5.47 -11.52 17.47
C GLY A 11 -6.11 -12.89 17.22
N GLU A 12 -5.65 -13.52 16.14
CA GLU A 12 -5.53 -14.98 15.96
C GLU A 12 -4.42 -15.35 14.94
N ASN A 13 -3.54 -14.42 14.53
CA ASN A 13 -2.45 -14.72 13.60
C ASN A 13 -1.17 -14.03 14.11
N GLY A 14 -0.03 -14.73 14.07
CA GLY A 14 1.25 -14.20 14.54
C GLY A 14 1.59 -12.83 13.93
N PRO A 15 2.36 -11.99 14.66
CA PRO A 15 2.59 -10.58 14.31
C PRO A 15 3.17 -10.36 12.89
N GLY A 16 4.00 -11.28 12.39
CA GLY A 16 4.55 -11.24 11.01
C GLY A 16 3.48 -11.37 9.90
N THR A 17 2.57 -12.34 10.04
CA THR A 17 1.48 -12.60 9.06
C THR A 17 0.49 -11.45 8.95
N LEU A 18 0.17 -10.76 10.04
CA LEU A 18 -0.79 -9.66 10.05
C LEU A 18 -0.19 -8.40 9.43
N GLY A 19 1.06 -8.08 9.75
CA GLY A 19 1.79 -6.94 9.17
C GLY A 19 1.90 -7.06 7.64
N ASN A 20 2.25 -8.25 7.14
CA ASN A 20 2.32 -8.52 5.71
C ASN A 20 0.95 -8.41 5.01
N ARG A 21 -0.13 -8.90 5.62
CA ARG A 21 -1.50 -8.75 5.08
C ARG A 21 -1.97 -7.31 5.05
N LEU A 22 -1.66 -6.52 6.09
CA LEU A 22 -2.01 -5.10 6.15
C LEU A 22 -1.21 -4.30 5.12
N ASN A 23 0.07 -4.60 4.92
CA ASN A 23 0.89 -3.99 3.88
C ASN A 23 0.38 -4.30 2.47
N TRP A 24 -0.01 -5.55 2.22
CA TRP A 24 -0.61 -5.95 0.95
C TRP A 24 -1.96 -5.26 0.70
N LEU A 25 -2.85 -5.24 1.70
CA LEU A 25 -4.14 -4.56 1.61
C LEU A 25 -3.98 -3.06 1.37
N ARG A 26 -3.04 -2.42 2.07
CA ARG A 26 -2.70 -1.02 1.88
C ARG A 26 -2.20 -0.77 0.46
N ALA A 27 -1.24 -1.56 -0.01
CA ALA A 27 -0.65 -1.42 -1.34
C ALA A 27 -1.68 -1.62 -2.45
N GLY A 28 -2.52 -2.66 -2.35
CA GLY A 28 -3.55 -2.95 -3.36
C GLY A 28 -4.65 -1.90 -3.42
N VAL A 29 -5.19 -1.48 -2.27
CA VAL A 29 -6.20 -0.41 -2.22
C VAL A 29 -5.63 0.91 -2.72
N LEU A 30 -4.42 1.27 -2.26
CA LEU A 30 -3.77 2.50 -2.67
C LEU A 30 -3.51 2.49 -4.18
N GLY A 31 -3.07 1.36 -4.74
CA GLY A 31 -2.83 1.23 -6.17
C GLY A 31 -4.08 1.38 -6.99
N ALA A 32 -5.17 0.68 -6.64
CA ALA A 32 -6.43 0.81 -7.35
C ALA A 32 -6.95 2.27 -7.34
N ASN A 33 -6.90 2.92 -6.19
CA ASN A 33 -7.33 4.31 -6.04
C ASN A 33 -6.48 5.27 -6.86
N ASP A 34 -5.17 5.11 -6.82
CA ASP A 34 -4.24 5.97 -7.56
C ASP A 34 -4.41 5.78 -9.07
N GLY A 35 -4.58 4.53 -9.52
CA GLY A 35 -4.88 4.21 -10.92
C GLY A 35 -6.18 4.84 -11.41
N ILE A 36 -7.26 4.77 -10.62
CA ILE A 36 -8.55 5.41 -10.93
C ILE A 36 -8.37 6.93 -11.05
N VAL A 37 -7.80 7.58 -10.03
CA VAL A 37 -7.74 9.04 -9.95
C VAL A 37 -6.79 9.65 -10.97
N SER A 38 -5.57 9.10 -11.09
CA SER A 38 -4.55 9.63 -12.00
C SER A 38 -4.96 9.48 -13.46
N THR A 39 -5.45 8.30 -13.86
CA THR A 39 -5.88 8.06 -15.23
C THR A 39 -7.12 8.86 -15.58
N ALA A 40 -8.09 8.98 -14.66
CA ALA A 40 -9.25 9.85 -14.82
C ALA A 40 -8.83 11.31 -15.03
N GLY A 41 -7.92 11.83 -14.21
CA GLY A 41 -7.40 13.19 -14.36
C GLY A 41 -6.75 13.43 -15.72
N ILE A 42 -5.94 12.49 -16.21
CA ILE A 42 -5.31 12.61 -17.53
C ILE A 42 -6.36 12.63 -18.64
N VAL A 43 -7.25 11.64 -18.69
CA VAL A 43 -8.19 11.52 -19.82
C VAL A 43 -9.25 12.61 -19.81
N ILE A 44 -9.73 13.03 -18.63
CA ILE A 44 -10.68 14.14 -18.52
C ILE A 44 -10.00 15.48 -18.81
N GLY A 45 -8.76 15.68 -18.37
CA GLY A 45 -7.98 16.86 -18.71
C GLY A 45 -7.78 16.99 -20.21
N VAL A 46 -7.33 15.92 -20.87
CA VAL A 46 -7.15 15.93 -22.34
C VAL A 46 -8.49 16.09 -23.07
N ALA A 47 -9.57 15.49 -22.58
CA ALA A 47 -10.92 15.69 -23.12
C ALA A 47 -11.44 17.13 -22.96
N GLY A 48 -10.89 17.91 -22.02
CA GLY A 48 -11.14 19.35 -21.93
C GLY A 48 -10.47 20.15 -23.05
N ALA A 49 -9.34 19.66 -23.59
CA ALA A 49 -8.57 20.33 -24.64
C ALA A 49 -8.96 19.90 -26.06
N THR A 50 -9.48 18.69 -26.25
CA THR A 50 -9.80 18.13 -27.58
C THR A 50 -10.95 17.13 -27.53
N THR A 51 -11.66 16.98 -28.66
CA THR A 51 -12.68 15.94 -28.86
C THR A 51 -12.14 14.66 -29.51
N ASP A 52 -10.88 14.70 -29.99
CA ASP A 52 -10.26 13.55 -30.67
C ASP A 52 -10.07 12.37 -29.72
N ARG A 53 -10.75 11.26 -30.05
CA ARG A 53 -10.75 10.04 -29.23
C ARG A 53 -9.37 9.39 -29.20
N VAL A 54 -8.62 9.43 -30.29
CA VAL A 54 -7.30 8.78 -30.35
C VAL A 54 -6.34 9.48 -29.41
N THR A 55 -6.29 10.81 -29.44
CA THR A 55 -5.46 11.62 -28.53
C THR A 55 -5.79 11.37 -27.07
N ILE A 56 -7.07 11.31 -26.69
CA ILE A 56 -7.51 11.01 -25.31
C ILE A 56 -7.08 9.61 -24.88
N LEU A 57 -7.23 8.60 -25.75
CA LEU A 57 -6.88 7.22 -25.41
C LEU A 57 -5.37 6.98 -25.35
N VAL A 58 -4.59 7.58 -26.25
CA VAL A 58 -3.13 7.47 -26.25
C VAL A 58 -2.55 8.13 -25.00
N SER A 59 -3.05 9.31 -24.61
CA SER A 59 -2.60 9.98 -23.38
C SER A 59 -2.96 9.18 -22.13
N GLY A 60 -4.19 8.66 -22.06
CA GLY A 60 -4.65 7.80 -20.97
C GLY A 60 -3.83 6.52 -20.85
N LEU A 61 -3.56 5.84 -21.98
CA LEU A 61 -2.76 4.62 -21.99
C LEU A 61 -1.30 4.88 -21.59
N ALA A 62 -0.69 5.97 -22.10
CA ALA A 62 0.64 6.38 -21.70
C ALA A 62 0.70 6.68 -20.20
N GLY A 63 -0.29 7.41 -19.68
CA GLY A 63 -0.45 7.70 -18.26
C GLY A 63 -0.62 6.45 -17.40
N LEU A 64 -1.43 5.49 -17.86
CA LEU A 64 -1.62 4.21 -17.19
C LEU A 64 -0.30 3.43 -17.08
N VAL A 65 0.41 3.25 -18.20
CA VAL A 65 1.67 2.49 -18.21
C VAL A 65 2.74 3.18 -17.36
N ALA A 66 2.92 4.49 -17.53
CA ALA A 66 3.89 5.26 -16.77
C ALA A 66 3.57 5.24 -15.26
N GLY A 67 2.30 5.43 -14.89
CA GLY A 67 1.84 5.39 -13.50
C GLY A 67 2.01 4.02 -12.86
N ALA A 68 1.59 2.95 -13.55
CA ALA A 68 1.71 1.58 -13.05
C ALA A 68 3.17 1.19 -12.81
N LEU A 69 4.07 1.50 -13.75
CA LEU A 69 5.51 1.23 -13.60
C LEU A 69 6.14 2.07 -12.50
N SER A 70 5.82 3.37 -12.43
CA SER A 70 6.35 4.25 -11.38
C SER A 70 5.91 3.79 -9.99
N MET A 71 4.65 3.38 -9.84
CA MET A 71 4.13 2.90 -8.58
C MET A 71 4.76 1.56 -8.20
N ALA A 72 4.85 0.62 -9.13
CA ALA A 72 5.47 -0.69 -8.89
C ALA A 72 6.94 -0.56 -8.52
N GLY A 73 7.70 0.29 -9.22
CA GLY A 73 9.10 0.58 -8.92
C GLY A 73 9.28 1.28 -7.57
N GLY A 74 8.38 2.20 -7.21
CA GLY A 74 8.36 2.84 -5.90
C GLY A 74 8.13 1.85 -4.76
N GLU A 75 7.13 0.97 -4.89
CA GLU A 75 6.84 -0.05 -3.88
C GLU A 75 7.96 -1.09 -3.80
N TYR A 76 8.53 -1.51 -4.95
CA TYR A 76 9.68 -2.41 -5.00
C TYR A 76 10.85 -1.84 -4.19
N THR A 77 11.23 -0.59 -4.48
CA THR A 77 12.39 0.06 -3.84
C THR A 77 12.14 0.24 -2.34
N SER A 78 10.95 0.71 -1.96
CA SER A 78 10.56 0.89 -0.56
C SER A 78 10.63 -0.41 0.24
N VAL A 79 10.02 -1.49 -0.28
CA VAL A 79 9.96 -2.78 0.41
C VAL A 79 11.32 -3.48 0.36
N HIS A 80 12.15 -3.24 -0.66
CA HIS A 80 13.52 -3.74 -0.70
C HIS A 80 14.37 -3.14 0.42
N THR A 81 14.31 -1.82 0.63
CA THR A 81 15.00 -1.18 1.77
C THR A 81 14.53 -1.72 3.12
N GLN A 82 13.23 -2.01 3.26
CA GLN A 82 12.71 -2.67 4.45
C GLN A 82 13.31 -4.07 4.61
N ARG A 83 13.29 -4.89 3.55
CA ARG A 83 13.87 -6.25 3.56
C ARG A 83 15.35 -6.24 3.91
N ASP A 84 16.12 -5.30 3.37
CA ASP A 84 17.55 -5.17 3.67
C ASP A 84 17.78 -4.87 5.16
N THR A 85 16.92 -4.03 5.75
CA THR A 85 16.95 -3.73 7.18
C THR A 85 16.63 -4.98 8.00
N GLU A 86 15.55 -5.69 7.67
CA GLU A 86 15.16 -6.93 8.34
C GLU A 86 16.26 -7.99 8.26
N ALA A 87 16.85 -8.20 7.08
CA ALA A 87 17.94 -9.14 6.87
C ALA A 87 19.19 -8.76 7.69
N SER A 88 19.52 -7.47 7.76
CA SER A 88 20.66 -7.00 8.56
C SER A 88 20.48 -7.22 10.06
N LEU A 89 19.25 -7.08 10.57
CA LEU A 89 18.92 -7.36 11.97
C LEU A 89 19.04 -8.86 12.27
N VAL A 90 18.49 -9.70 11.41
CA VAL A 90 18.60 -11.17 11.55
C VAL A 90 20.05 -11.64 11.47
N ASP A 91 20.86 -11.05 10.59
CA ASP A 91 22.27 -11.37 10.48
C ASP A 91 23.09 -10.90 11.69
N ALA A 92 22.73 -9.76 12.29
CA ALA A 92 23.35 -9.27 13.53
C ALA A 92 23.02 -10.21 14.69
N GLU A 93 21.74 -10.57 14.86
CA GLU A 93 21.28 -11.48 15.90
C GLU A 93 21.94 -12.86 15.78
N ARG A 94 22.04 -13.38 14.56
CA ARG A 94 22.73 -14.65 14.29
C ARG A 94 24.19 -14.63 14.72
N ARG A 95 24.86 -13.47 14.62
CA ARG A 95 26.26 -13.32 15.06
C ARG A 95 26.34 -13.27 16.59
N GLU A 96 25.46 -12.51 17.23
CA GLU A 96 25.41 -12.41 18.70
C GLU A 96 25.19 -13.78 19.34
N LEU A 97 24.21 -14.54 18.83
CA LEU A 97 23.93 -15.91 19.26
C LEU A 97 25.11 -16.88 19.05
N ALA A 98 25.96 -16.64 18.06
CA ALA A 98 27.14 -17.46 17.79
C ALA A 98 28.34 -17.06 18.67
N GLU A 99 28.45 -15.78 19.03
CA GLU A 99 29.57 -15.22 19.80
C GLU A 99 29.41 -15.45 21.31
N ASP A 100 28.23 -15.17 21.87
CA ASP A 100 27.95 -15.37 23.30
C ASP A 100 26.50 -15.84 23.56
N PRO A 101 26.22 -17.15 23.42
CA PRO A 101 24.89 -17.71 23.68
C PRO A 101 24.41 -17.49 25.11
N GLY A 102 25.33 -17.38 26.08
CA GLY A 102 25.00 -17.18 27.49
C GLY A 102 24.48 -15.77 27.74
N ALA A 103 25.18 -14.76 27.19
CA ALA A 103 24.72 -13.38 27.23
C ALA A 103 23.38 -13.20 26.53
N ALA A 104 23.15 -13.88 25.41
CA ALA A 104 21.86 -13.87 24.70
C ALA A 104 20.72 -14.52 25.51
N GLU A 105 20.93 -15.64 26.22
CA GLU A 105 19.91 -16.18 27.14
C GLU A 105 19.56 -15.17 28.25
N GLU A 106 20.57 -14.46 28.78
CA GLU A 106 20.35 -13.43 29.79
C GLU A 106 19.63 -12.19 29.23
N GLU A 107 19.96 -11.75 28.02
CA GLU A 107 19.25 -10.74 27.21
C GLU A 107 17.76 -11.07 27.11
N LEU A 108 17.45 -12.28 26.64
CA LEU A 108 16.10 -12.76 26.45
C LEU A 108 15.32 -12.75 27.78
N ALA A 109 15.94 -13.21 28.86
CA ALA A 109 15.34 -13.18 30.20
C ALA A 109 15.08 -11.75 30.70
N ARG A 110 16.00 -10.80 30.47
CA ARG A 110 15.80 -9.39 30.80
C ARG A 110 14.63 -8.79 30.03
N ASN A 111 14.55 -9.07 28.73
CA ASN A 111 13.50 -8.55 27.85
C ASN A 111 12.11 -9.09 28.25
N TYR A 112 11.99 -10.36 28.62
CA TYR A 112 10.74 -10.92 29.16
C TYR A 112 10.36 -10.36 30.54
N ALA A 113 11.33 -10.17 31.43
CA ALA A 113 11.07 -9.54 32.72
C ALA A 113 10.57 -8.10 32.54
N ALA A 114 11.13 -7.35 31.59
CA ALA A 114 10.67 -6.01 31.23
C ALA A 114 9.24 -6.00 30.66
N LYS A 115 8.78 -7.09 30.02
CA LYS A 115 7.39 -7.29 29.59
C LYS A 115 6.43 -7.66 30.73
N GLY A 116 6.93 -7.83 31.96
CA GLY A 116 6.13 -8.04 33.17
C GLY A 116 6.16 -9.45 33.75
N LEU A 117 7.01 -10.34 33.23
CA LEU A 117 7.21 -11.67 33.85
C LEU A 117 8.01 -11.54 35.15
N SER A 118 7.77 -12.44 36.11
CA SER A 118 8.67 -12.57 37.26
C SER A 118 10.06 -13.02 36.78
N GLU A 119 11.11 -12.64 37.51
CA GLU A 119 12.49 -12.99 37.17
C GLU A 119 12.68 -14.51 37.00
N SER A 120 12.06 -15.32 37.87
CA SER A 120 12.09 -16.78 37.79
C SER A 120 11.42 -17.32 36.52
N THR A 121 10.29 -16.73 36.12
CA THR A 121 9.55 -17.16 34.92
C THR A 121 10.27 -16.70 33.66
N ALA A 122 10.79 -15.48 33.64
CA ALA A 122 11.52 -14.93 32.50
C ALA A 122 12.79 -15.74 32.21
N ARG A 123 13.55 -16.14 33.24
CA ARG A 123 14.69 -17.06 33.09
C ARG A 123 14.29 -18.44 32.57
N ALA A 124 13.18 -18.99 33.06
CA ALA A 124 12.69 -20.29 32.58
C ALA A 124 12.29 -20.22 31.11
N VAL A 125 11.52 -19.21 30.71
CA VAL A 125 11.11 -18.97 29.32
C VAL A 125 12.34 -18.78 28.42
N ALA A 126 13.29 -17.93 28.82
CA ALA A 126 14.49 -17.69 28.04
C ALA A 126 15.27 -19.00 27.80
N ARG A 127 15.49 -19.79 28.85
CA ARG A 127 16.17 -21.08 28.74
C ARG A 127 15.47 -22.06 27.81
N GLU A 128 14.15 -22.20 27.93
CA GLU A 128 13.37 -23.11 27.08
C GLU A 128 13.38 -22.67 25.61
N LEU A 129 13.26 -21.36 25.34
CA LEU A 129 13.30 -20.82 23.99
C LEU A 129 14.71 -20.90 23.37
N SER A 130 15.76 -20.63 24.16
CA SER A 130 17.15 -20.75 23.71
C SER A 130 17.56 -22.19 23.35
N GLN A 131 16.92 -23.19 23.95
CA GLN A 131 17.13 -24.61 23.59
C GLN A 131 16.39 -25.03 22.30
N GLY A 132 15.33 -24.30 21.94
CA GLY A 132 14.54 -24.55 20.74
C GLY A 132 15.10 -23.80 19.55
N ASP A 133 14.57 -22.60 19.32
CA ASP A 133 14.97 -21.71 18.23
C ASP A 133 15.32 -20.33 18.79
N PRO A 134 16.58 -20.13 19.23
CA PRO A 134 17.00 -18.88 19.83
C PRO A 134 16.89 -17.71 18.84
N LEU A 135 17.22 -17.92 17.57
CA LEU A 135 17.18 -16.86 16.56
C LEU A 135 15.76 -16.35 16.37
N ARG A 136 14.79 -17.25 16.25
CA ARG A 136 13.38 -16.88 16.16
C ARG A 136 12.89 -16.22 17.44
N ALA A 137 13.29 -16.72 18.62
CA ALA A 137 12.88 -16.16 19.90
C ALA A 137 13.34 -14.70 20.07
N HIS A 138 14.60 -14.41 19.76
CA HIS A 138 15.13 -13.05 19.81
C HIS A 138 14.51 -12.16 18.72
N ALA A 139 14.48 -12.64 17.47
CA ALA A 139 13.93 -11.85 16.36
C ALA A 139 12.45 -11.47 16.55
N GLU A 140 11.63 -12.38 17.08
CA GLU A 140 10.23 -12.11 17.40
C GLU A 140 10.09 -11.17 18.61
N LEU A 141 10.91 -11.35 19.65
CA LEU A 141 10.79 -10.58 20.88
C LEU A 141 11.26 -9.13 20.72
N GLU A 142 12.38 -8.94 20.02
CA GLU A 142 13.11 -7.68 19.91
C GLU A 142 12.69 -6.87 18.69
N PHE A 143 12.49 -7.53 17.55
CA PHE A 143 12.17 -6.87 16.29
C PHE A 143 10.73 -7.12 15.83
N GLY A 144 10.03 -8.08 16.42
CA GLY A 144 8.70 -8.50 15.93
C GLY A 144 8.77 -9.17 14.57
N LEU A 145 9.92 -9.74 14.20
CA LEU A 145 10.19 -10.34 12.91
C LEU A 145 10.22 -11.86 13.01
N ASP A 146 9.77 -12.53 11.95
CA ASP A 146 10.07 -13.94 11.71
C ASP A 146 11.28 -14.00 10.76
N PRO A 147 12.42 -14.60 11.17
CA PRO A 147 13.62 -14.71 10.34
C PRO A 147 13.39 -15.40 8.98
N GLU A 148 12.34 -16.23 8.87
CA GLU A 148 12.02 -16.97 7.66
C GLU A 148 10.98 -16.25 6.77
N GLU A 149 10.22 -15.31 7.31
CA GLU A 149 9.14 -14.58 6.60
C GLU A 149 9.46 -13.09 6.38
N LEU A 150 10.68 -12.80 5.92
CA LEU A 150 11.06 -11.44 5.54
C LEU A 150 10.18 -10.88 4.42
N THR A 151 9.99 -9.57 4.42
CA THR A 151 9.16 -8.87 3.42
C THR A 151 9.58 -9.16 1.98
N ASN A 152 8.60 -9.27 1.07
CA ASN A 152 8.83 -9.63 -0.33
C ASN A 152 8.59 -8.42 -1.27
N PRO A 153 9.66 -7.80 -1.80
CA PRO A 153 9.55 -6.63 -2.67
C PRO A 153 8.82 -6.90 -3.99
N TRP A 154 9.00 -8.10 -4.57
CA TRP A 154 8.36 -8.48 -5.83
C TRP A 154 6.86 -8.62 -5.68
N GLN A 155 6.42 -9.23 -4.58
CA GLN A 155 5.00 -9.38 -4.30
C GLN A 155 4.33 -8.02 -4.11
N ALA A 156 4.97 -7.10 -3.38
CA ALA A 156 4.45 -5.75 -3.18
C ALA A 156 4.36 -4.98 -4.51
N ALA A 157 5.44 -5.00 -5.30
CA ALA A 157 5.52 -4.32 -6.59
C ALA A 157 4.46 -4.83 -7.59
N LEU A 158 4.33 -6.16 -7.72
CA LEU A 158 3.37 -6.78 -8.63
C LEU A 158 1.93 -6.51 -8.18
N SER A 159 1.65 -6.57 -6.88
CA SER A 159 0.34 -6.23 -6.34
C SER A 159 -0.03 -4.78 -6.67
N SER A 160 0.89 -3.83 -6.44
CA SER A 160 0.67 -2.41 -6.77
C SER A 160 0.45 -2.21 -8.28
N PHE A 161 1.27 -2.84 -9.12
CA PHE A 161 1.15 -2.76 -10.58
C PHE A 161 -0.23 -3.23 -11.06
N VAL A 162 -0.66 -4.41 -10.62
CA VAL A 162 -1.94 -5.01 -11.01
C VAL A 162 -3.10 -4.16 -10.49
N SER A 163 -3.08 -3.79 -9.21
CA SER A 163 -4.15 -2.96 -8.64
C SER A 163 -4.27 -1.61 -9.32
N PHE A 164 -3.15 -0.92 -9.58
CA PHE A 164 -3.13 0.33 -10.35
C PHE A 164 -3.73 0.14 -11.74
N THR A 165 -3.25 -0.87 -12.47
CA THR A 165 -3.74 -1.16 -13.83
C THR A 165 -5.24 -1.41 -13.83
N CYS A 166 -5.74 -2.25 -12.92
CA CYS A 166 -7.17 -2.52 -12.78
C CYS A 166 -7.97 -1.25 -12.50
N GLY A 167 -7.48 -0.37 -11.61
CA GLY A 167 -8.10 0.92 -11.33
C GLY A 167 -8.13 1.85 -12.54
N ALA A 168 -7.02 1.93 -13.26
CA ALA A 168 -6.83 2.80 -14.42
C ALA A 168 -7.66 2.38 -15.65
N LEU A 169 -7.99 1.09 -15.79
CA LEU A 169 -8.82 0.61 -16.89
C LEU A 169 -10.22 1.23 -16.88
N LEU A 170 -10.82 1.47 -15.71
CA LEU A 170 -12.18 2.02 -15.63
C LEU A 170 -12.32 3.40 -16.32
N PRO A 171 -11.55 4.45 -15.96
CA PRO A 171 -11.64 5.73 -16.66
C PRO A 171 -11.25 5.63 -18.14
N LEU A 172 -10.26 4.79 -18.48
CA LEU A 172 -9.83 4.61 -19.88
C LEU A 172 -10.95 4.00 -20.75
N LEU A 173 -11.61 2.96 -20.26
CA LEU A 173 -12.70 2.29 -20.97
C LEU A 173 -13.92 3.20 -21.06
N THR A 174 -14.31 3.84 -19.95
CA THR A 174 -15.51 4.70 -19.93
C THR A 174 -15.39 5.89 -20.86
N ILE A 175 -14.26 6.59 -20.88
CA ILE A 175 -14.09 7.74 -21.78
C ILE A 175 -13.90 7.33 -23.25
N GLY A 176 -13.35 6.14 -23.50
CA GLY A 176 -13.15 5.58 -24.83
C GLY A 176 -14.46 5.15 -25.50
N PHE A 177 -15.32 4.45 -24.76
CA PHE A 177 -16.54 3.85 -25.31
C PHE A 177 -17.75 4.79 -25.30
N LEU A 178 -17.80 5.79 -24.40
CA LEU A 178 -18.93 6.71 -24.36
C LEU A 178 -18.97 7.68 -25.56
N PRO A 179 -20.18 8.08 -25.99
CA PRO A 179 -20.35 9.11 -27.03
C PRO A 179 -19.71 10.46 -26.63
N PRO A 180 -19.24 11.27 -27.61
CA PRO A 180 -18.59 12.56 -27.34
C PRO A 180 -19.34 13.46 -26.36
N ASP A 181 -20.65 13.56 -26.51
CA ASP A 181 -21.49 14.52 -25.77
C ASP A 181 -21.61 14.18 -24.28
N VAL A 182 -21.37 12.91 -23.91
CA VAL A 182 -21.58 12.41 -22.54
C VAL A 182 -20.32 11.80 -21.93
N ARG A 183 -19.22 11.64 -22.68
CA ARG A 183 -18.04 10.88 -22.20
C ARG A 183 -17.41 11.47 -20.95
N VAL A 184 -17.34 12.80 -20.82
CA VAL A 184 -16.71 13.46 -19.66
C VAL A 184 -17.55 13.23 -18.41
N ILE A 185 -18.85 13.53 -18.47
CA ILE A 185 -19.76 13.36 -17.34
C ILE A 185 -19.90 11.87 -16.99
N GLY A 186 -20.07 10.99 -17.98
CA GLY A 186 -20.20 9.56 -17.75
C GLY A 186 -18.93 8.93 -17.16
N CYS A 187 -17.75 9.31 -17.64
CA CYS A 187 -16.47 8.91 -17.04
C CYS A 187 -16.37 9.41 -15.58
N ALA A 188 -16.68 10.68 -15.32
CA ALA A 188 -16.63 11.24 -13.97
C ALA A 188 -17.58 10.52 -13.00
N LEU A 189 -18.81 10.22 -13.42
CA LEU A 189 -19.77 9.45 -12.61
C LEU A 189 -19.28 8.03 -12.33
N ALA A 190 -18.73 7.35 -13.33
CA ALA A 190 -18.16 6.00 -13.16
C ALA A 190 -16.98 6.00 -12.18
N VAL A 191 -16.09 7.00 -12.30
CA VAL A 191 -14.95 7.20 -11.39
C VAL A 191 -15.44 7.45 -9.96
N VAL A 192 -16.40 8.35 -9.76
CA VAL A 192 -16.95 8.64 -8.42
C VAL A 192 -17.60 7.39 -7.81
N ALA A 193 -18.35 6.62 -8.60
CA ALA A 193 -18.93 5.35 -8.14
C ALA A 193 -17.86 4.33 -7.74
N ALA A 194 -16.79 4.19 -8.53
CA ALA A 194 -15.69 3.29 -8.19
C ALA A 194 -14.93 3.74 -6.95
N LEU A 195 -14.66 5.04 -6.78
CA LEU A 195 -14.03 5.58 -5.58
C LEU A 195 -14.91 5.41 -4.33
N ALA A 196 -16.23 5.46 -4.48
CA ALA A 196 -17.16 5.13 -3.40
C ALA A 196 -17.04 3.66 -3.00
N ILE A 197 -16.95 2.74 -3.97
CA ILE A 197 -16.80 1.29 -3.73
C ILE A 197 -15.44 0.98 -3.09
N THR A 198 -14.34 1.52 -3.62
CA THR A 198 -13.00 1.30 -3.05
C THR A 198 -12.85 1.96 -1.69
N GLY A 199 -13.42 3.15 -1.50
CA GLY A 199 -13.49 3.84 -0.21
C GLY A 199 -14.29 3.06 0.83
N TYR A 200 -15.42 2.47 0.45
CA TYR A 200 -16.21 1.60 1.34
C TYR A 200 -15.43 0.35 1.73
N THR A 201 -14.85 -0.32 0.73
CA THR A 201 -14.14 -1.60 0.89
C THR A 201 -12.91 -1.43 1.77
N SER A 202 -12.10 -0.40 1.50
CA SER A 202 -10.91 -0.08 2.29
C SER A 202 -11.23 0.26 3.74
N ALA A 203 -12.30 1.03 3.99
CA ALA A 203 -12.70 1.36 5.34
C ALA A 203 -13.22 0.15 6.12
N ARG A 204 -13.99 -0.73 5.47
CA ARG A 204 -14.46 -2.00 6.04
C ARG A 204 -13.30 -2.91 6.41
N LEU A 205 -12.34 -3.08 5.51
CA LEU A 205 -11.17 -3.94 5.73
C LEU A 205 -10.23 -3.36 6.80
N GLY A 206 -10.12 -2.03 6.87
CA GLY A 206 -9.33 -1.34 7.89
C GLY A 206 -10.03 -1.15 9.24
N GLY A 207 -11.27 -1.62 9.42
CA GLY A 207 -12.01 -1.46 10.67
C GLY A 207 -12.34 0.01 11.01
N THR A 208 -12.42 0.90 10.02
CA THR A 208 -12.64 2.35 10.23
C THR A 208 -14.04 2.80 9.78
N ARG A 209 -14.41 4.04 10.14
CA ARG A 209 -15.68 4.64 9.72
C ARG A 209 -15.72 4.78 8.18
N THR A 210 -16.72 4.17 7.55
CA THR A 210 -16.85 4.07 6.08
C THR A 210 -17.13 5.41 5.42
N LEU A 211 -18.11 6.17 5.91
CA LEU A 211 -18.53 7.41 5.25
C LEU A 211 -17.40 8.45 5.14
N PRO A 212 -16.61 8.76 6.19
CA PRO A 212 -15.48 9.68 6.05
C PRO A 212 -14.39 9.19 5.08
N ALA A 213 -14.17 7.87 4.97
CA ALA A 213 -13.22 7.33 4.01
C ALA A 213 -13.69 7.52 2.56
N MET A 214 -14.94 7.17 2.29
CA MET A 214 -15.57 7.36 0.96
C MET A 214 -15.56 8.84 0.55
N LEU A 215 -15.97 9.74 1.44
CA LEU A 215 -16.01 11.18 1.11
C LEU A 215 -14.63 11.77 0.84
N ARG A 216 -13.60 11.35 1.59
CA ARG A 216 -12.22 11.81 1.35
C ARG A 216 -11.75 11.43 -0.05
N ILE A 217 -11.90 10.16 -0.43
CA ILE A 217 -11.39 9.69 -1.72
C ILE A 217 -12.21 10.21 -2.90
N MET A 218 -13.55 10.23 -2.78
CA MET A 218 -14.41 10.84 -3.80
C MET A 218 -14.09 12.33 -3.96
N GLY A 219 -13.88 13.05 -2.86
CA GLY A 219 -13.52 14.47 -2.87
C GLY A 219 -12.22 14.73 -3.62
N VAL A 220 -11.17 13.94 -3.35
CA VAL A 220 -9.90 14.02 -4.10
C VAL A 220 -10.13 13.70 -5.58
N GLY A 221 -10.86 12.64 -5.91
CA GLY A 221 -11.15 12.28 -7.30
C GLY A 221 -11.90 13.37 -8.07
N VAL A 222 -12.96 13.91 -7.48
CA VAL A 222 -13.75 15.01 -8.08
C VAL A 222 -12.87 16.26 -8.25
N ALA A 223 -12.09 16.62 -7.25
CA ALA A 223 -11.18 17.77 -7.32
C ALA A 223 -10.14 17.60 -8.43
N THR A 224 -9.50 16.43 -8.52
CA THR A 224 -8.52 16.11 -9.57
C THR A 224 -9.14 16.23 -10.96
N MET A 225 -10.31 15.63 -11.19
CA MET A 225 -10.99 15.70 -12.49
C MET A 225 -11.43 17.14 -12.83
N ALA A 226 -11.94 17.91 -11.87
CA ALA A 226 -12.35 19.30 -12.09
C ALA A 226 -11.16 20.21 -12.43
N VAL A 227 -10.06 20.08 -11.69
CA VAL A 227 -8.83 20.86 -11.92
C VAL A 227 -8.23 20.50 -13.28
N THR A 228 -8.05 19.21 -13.58
CA THR A 228 -7.46 18.77 -14.84
C THR A 228 -8.31 19.13 -16.04
N TYR A 229 -9.65 19.01 -15.96
CA TYR A 229 -10.56 19.48 -16.99
C TYR A 229 -10.39 20.98 -17.26
N THR A 230 -10.33 21.80 -16.18
CA THR A 230 -10.15 23.25 -16.29
C THR A 230 -8.83 23.63 -16.92
N VAL A 231 -7.75 22.92 -16.57
CA VAL A 231 -6.44 23.09 -17.21
C VAL A 231 -6.54 22.74 -18.70
N GLY A 232 -7.15 21.60 -19.03
CA GLY A 232 -7.36 21.16 -20.40
C GLY A 232 -8.12 22.17 -21.26
N THR A 233 -9.26 22.66 -20.76
CA THR A 233 -10.06 23.66 -21.48
C THR A 233 -9.30 24.97 -21.67
N ALA A 234 -8.55 25.44 -20.66
CA ALA A 234 -7.74 26.64 -20.78
C ALA A 234 -6.65 26.50 -21.87
N PHE A 235 -5.96 25.36 -21.95
CA PHE A 235 -4.98 25.11 -22.99
C PHE A 235 -5.60 24.92 -24.38
N GLY A 236 -6.75 24.26 -24.49
CA GLY A 236 -7.48 24.12 -25.75
C GLY A 236 -7.91 25.47 -26.32
N VAL A 237 -8.36 26.39 -25.47
CA VAL A 237 -8.70 27.77 -25.87
C VAL A 237 -7.46 28.59 -26.27
N ALA A 238 -6.29 28.32 -25.70
CA ALA A 238 -5.06 29.06 -26.00
C ALA A 238 -4.35 28.59 -27.28
N THR A 239 -4.65 27.38 -27.77
CA THR A 239 -3.95 26.75 -28.91
C THR A 239 -4.82 26.50 -30.15
N GLY A 240 -6.15 26.67 -30.03
CA GLY A 240 -7.12 26.63 -31.14
C GLY A 240 -7.50 28.02 -31.63
#